data_AF-A0A821SLX3-F1
#
_entry.id   AF-A0A821SLX3-F1
#
_cell.length_a   1.000
_cell.length_b   1.000
_cell.length_c   1.000
_cell.angle_alpha   90.00
_cell.angle_beta   90.00
_cell.angle_gamma   90.00
#
_symmetry.space_group_name_H-M   'P 1'
#
loop_
_entity.id
_entity.type
_entity.pdbx_description
1 polymer ?
#
loop_
_entity_poly.entity_id
_entity_poly.type
_entity_poly.pdbx_seq_one_letter_code
_entity_poly.pdbx_strand_id
1 'polypeptide(L)'
;LLPIVFAYNTGIHATTQYSPYQLQFGREPRLPTDEPSTSFIFNKPNDYYDQLKKSLLIIQRQAHGHIINRQRQYKIHYDKQRPDPHYKVNDVVLIKI
;
A
#
# COMPACT_ATOMS: atom_id res chain seq x y z
N LEU A 1 -4.48 -2.61 -22.57
CA LEU A 1 -4.91 -2.47 -21.15
C LEU A 1 -4.37 -3.60 -20.26
N LEU A 2 -4.52 -4.88 -20.65
CA LEU A 2 -4.07 -6.05 -19.88
C LEU A 2 -2.64 -5.97 -19.27
N PRO A 3 -1.57 -5.61 -20.03
CA PRO A 3 -0.21 -5.54 -19.46
C PRO A 3 -0.03 -4.41 -18.45
N ILE A 4 -0.77 -3.31 -18.59
CA ILE A 4 -0.72 -2.15 -17.68
C ILE A 4 -1.39 -2.52 -16.35
N VAL A 5 -2.55 -3.17 -16.40
CA VAL A 5 -3.27 -3.62 -15.21
C VAL A 5 -2.44 -4.65 -14.44
N PHE A 6 -1.81 -5.57 -15.16
CA PHE A 6 -0.89 -6.53 -14.58
C PHE A 6 0.27 -5.82 -13.86
N ALA A 7 1.00 -4.92 -14.55
CA ALA A 7 2.10 -4.17 -13.95
C ALA A 7 1.67 -3.34 -12.73
N TYR A 8 0.47 -2.75 -12.75
CA TYR A 8 -0.08 -2.01 -11.61
C TYR A 8 -0.37 -2.91 -10.39
N ASN A 9 -0.93 -4.10 -10.63
CA ASN A 9 -1.31 -5.05 -9.58
C ASN A 9 -0.10 -5.78 -8.97
N THR A 10 0.98 -5.95 -9.73
CA THR A 10 2.20 -6.63 -9.26
C THR A 10 3.30 -5.66 -8.83
N GLY A 11 3.22 -4.39 -9.21
CA GLY A 11 4.18 -3.36 -8.81
C GLY A 11 4.02 -2.94 -7.35
N ILE A 12 5.15 -2.72 -6.66
CA ILE A 12 5.15 -2.24 -5.26
C ILE A 12 4.74 -0.78 -5.22
N HIS A 13 3.75 -0.44 -4.39
CA HIS A 13 3.28 0.94 -4.23
C HIS A 13 4.04 1.67 -3.12
N ALA A 14 4.42 2.93 -3.36
CA ALA A 14 5.27 3.71 -2.45
C ALA A 14 4.65 3.98 -1.07
N THR A 15 3.32 4.02 -0.97
CA THR A 15 2.63 4.28 0.30
C THR A 15 2.52 3.03 1.16
N THR A 16 2.06 1.92 0.57
CA THR A 16 1.81 0.66 1.29
C THR A 16 3.08 -0.18 1.45
N GLN A 17 4.07 0.00 0.56
CA GLN A 17 5.24 -0.87 0.40
C GLN A 17 4.90 -2.32 -0.01
N TYR A 18 3.69 -2.53 -0.53
CA TYR A 18 3.22 -3.80 -1.09
C TYR A 18 2.48 -3.56 -2.40
N SER A 19 2.46 -4.56 -3.26
CA SER A 19 1.61 -4.54 -4.46
C SER A 19 0.13 -4.77 -4.11
N PRO A 20 -0.83 -4.28 -4.93
CA PRO A 20 -2.25 -4.59 -4.75
C PRO A 20 -2.53 -6.09 -4.67
N TYR A 21 -1.83 -6.90 -5.48
CA TYR A 21 -1.97 -8.35 -5.46
C TYR A 21 -1.57 -8.94 -4.09
N GLN A 22 -0.45 -8.50 -3.51
CA GLN A 22 -0.04 -8.95 -2.17
C GLN A 22 -1.02 -8.56 -1.08
N LEU A 23 -1.60 -7.34 -1.16
CA LEU A 23 -2.59 -6.88 -0.18
C LEU A 23 -3.88 -7.71 -0.22
N GLN A 24 -4.24 -8.21 -1.40
CA GLN A 24 -5.44 -9.03 -1.60
C GLN A 24 -5.22 -10.51 -1.29
N PHE A 25 -4.09 -11.07 -1.72
CA PHE A 25 -3.83 -12.51 -1.68
C PHE A 25 -2.80 -12.94 -0.63
N GLY A 26 -2.12 -12.00 0.03
CA GLY A 26 -1.14 -12.31 1.08
C GLY A 26 0.17 -12.93 0.58
N ARG A 27 0.42 -12.94 -0.74
CA ARG A 27 1.61 -13.53 -1.35
C ARG A 27 2.00 -12.79 -2.62
N GLU A 28 3.21 -13.00 -3.09
CA GLU A 28 3.64 -12.52 -4.40
C GLU A 28 2.89 -13.23 -5.54
N PRO A 29 2.66 -12.55 -6.68
CA PRO A 29 2.16 -13.18 -7.89
C PRO A 29 3.19 -14.22 -8.38
N ARG A 30 2.72 -15.38 -8.84
CA ARG A 30 3.57 -16.39 -9.49
C ARG A 30 3.42 -16.25 -10.99
N LEU A 31 4.53 -15.96 -11.67
CA LEU A 31 4.59 -15.79 -13.11
C LEU A 31 5.04 -17.08 -13.79
N PRO A 32 4.66 -17.30 -15.06
CA PRO A 32 5.12 -18.47 -15.81
C PRO A 32 6.64 -18.56 -15.94
N THR A 33 7.35 -17.43 -15.84
CA THR A 33 8.81 -17.33 -15.91
C THR A 33 9.50 -17.48 -14.55
N ASP A 34 8.74 -17.52 -13.45
CA ASP A 34 9.34 -17.63 -12.12
C ASP A 34 9.86 -19.05 -11.89
N GLU A 35 11.04 -19.15 -11.27
CA GLU A 35 11.56 -20.43 -10.84
C GLU A 35 10.67 -21.03 -9.75
N PRO A 36 10.42 -22.37 -9.77
CA PRO A 36 9.64 -23.01 -8.73
C PRO A 36 10.31 -22.82 -7.37
N SER A 37 9.58 -22.22 -6.42
CA SER A 37 10.10 -21.93 -5.08
C SER A 37 10.54 -23.23 -4.39
N THR A 38 11.83 -23.37 -4.13
CA THR A 38 12.43 -24.53 -3.41
C THR A 38 12.28 -24.43 -1.89
N SER A 39 11.75 -23.32 -1.38
CA SER A 39 11.88 -22.95 0.04
C SER A 39 10.77 -23.45 0.98
N PHE A 40 9.65 -23.95 0.47
CA PHE A 40 8.52 -24.35 1.32
C PHE A 40 8.15 -25.82 1.11
N ILE A 41 8.51 -26.66 2.09
CA ILE A 41 8.01 -28.03 2.21
C ILE A 41 6.85 -28.00 3.19
N PHE A 42 5.65 -28.28 2.68
CA PHE A 42 4.43 -28.40 3.49
C PHE A 42 4.22 -29.87 3.85
N ASN A 43 4.18 -30.17 5.15
CA ASN A 43 4.06 -31.55 5.63
C ASN A 43 2.58 -31.96 5.75
N LYS A 44 1.69 -31.00 6.01
CA LYS A 44 0.25 -31.23 6.10
C LYS A 44 -0.49 -30.45 5.00
N PRO A 45 -1.63 -30.98 4.52
CA PRO A 45 -2.44 -30.30 3.50
C PRO A 45 -2.83 -28.86 3.84
N ASN A 46 -3.06 -28.56 5.13
CA ASN A 46 -3.53 -27.24 5.58
C ASN A 46 -2.40 -26.22 5.86
N ASP A 47 -1.13 -26.65 5.90
CA ASP A 47 -0.03 -25.78 6.31
C ASP A 47 0.10 -24.56 5.37
N TYR A 48 -0.13 -24.77 4.06
CA TYR A 48 -0.13 -23.69 3.07
C TYR A 48 -1.24 -22.65 3.35
N TYR A 49 -2.45 -23.12 3.66
CA TYR A 49 -3.58 -22.24 3.97
C TYR A 49 -3.32 -21.42 5.23
N ASP A 50 -2.81 -22.07 6.29
CA ASP A 50 -2.49 -21.39 7.54
C ASP A 50 -1.37 -20.37 7.36
N GLN A 51 -0.34 -20.69 6.56
CA GLN A 51 0.70 -19.73 6.19
C GLN A 51 0.12 -18.54 5.43
N LEU A 52 -0.73 -18.78 4.43
CA LEU A 52 -1.33 -17.72 3.62
C LEU A 52 -2.18 -16.77 4.46
N LYS A 53 -2.97 -17.33 5.39
CA LYS A 53 -3.77 -16.53 6.32
C LYS A 53 -2.89 -15.66 7.22
N LYS A 54 -1.80 -16.24 7.74
CA LYS A 54 -0.82 -15.49 8.56
C LYS A 54 -0.15 -14.38 7.77
N SER A 55 0.33 -14.67 6.55
CA SER A 55 1.01 -13.66 5.73
C SER A 55 0.08 -12.53 5.34
N LEU A 56 -1.18 -12.81 4.99
CA LEU A 56 -2.17 -11.79 4.67
C LEU A 56 -2.37 -10.82 5.85
N LEU A 57 -2.54 -11.35 7.07
CA LEU A 57 -2.71 -10.52 8.27
C LEU A 57 -1.48 -9.65 8.56
N ILE A 58 -0.28 -10.22 8.39
CA ILE A 58 0.99 -9.51 8.58
C ILE A 58 1.12 -8.37 7.57
N ILE A 59 0.92 -8.66 6.28
CA ILE A 59 1.00 -7.70 5.17
C ILE A 59 0.00 -6.55 5.39
N GLN A 60 -1.26 -6.86 5.72
CA GLN A 60 -2.28 -5.85 5.96
C GLN A 60 -1.94 -4.95 7.15
N ARG A 61 -1.45 -5.54 8.26
CA ARG A 61 -1.02 -4.77 9.44
C ARG A 61 0.16 -3.85 9.11
N GLN A 62 1.16 -4.35 8.38
CA GLN A 62 2.33 -3.56 7.97
C GLN A 62 1.93 -2.44 7.02
N ALA A 63 1.12 -2.75 6.00
CA ALA A 63 0.61 -1.77 5.04
C ALA A 63 -0.15 -0.63 5.75
N HIS A 64 -1.01 -0.95 6.71
CA HIS A 64 -1.72 0.03 7.51
C HIS A 64 -0.76 0.96 8.28
N GLY A 65 0.28 0.39 8.91
CA GLY A 65 1.33 1.18 9.56
C GLY A 65 2.06 2.10 8.59
N HIS A 66 2.41 1.61 7.39
CA HIS A 66 3.05 2.41 6.35
C HIS A 66 2.16 3.56 5.86
N ILE A 67 0.86 3.31 5.66
CA ILE A 67 -0.12 4.33 5.25
C ILE A 67 -0.17 5.46 6.29
N ILE A 68 -0.33 5.15 7.57
CA ILE A 68 -0.37 6.15 8.64
C ILE A 68 0.91 6.98 8.66
N ASN A 69 2.07 6.32 8.57
CA ASN A 69 3.35 6.99 8.57
C ASN A 69 3.50 7.92 7.36
N ARG A 70 3.17 7.45 6.15
CA ARG A 70 3.22 8.23 4.92
C ARG A 70 2.26 9.41 4.94
N GLN A 71 1.03 9.23 5.43
CA GLN A 71 0.06 10.31 5.61
C GLN A 71 0.61 11.40 6.55
N ARG A 72 1.24 11.01 7.66
CA ARG A 72 1.90 11.96 8.57
C ARG A 72 3.02 12.74 7.87
N GLN A 73 3.89 12.04 7.13
CA GLN A 73 4.98 12.68 6.39
C GLN A 73 4.45 13.66 5.33
N TYR A 74 3.42 13.27 4.58
CA TYR A 74 2.78 14.14 3.60
C TYR A 74 2.17 15.37 4.27
N LYS A 75 1.47 15.20 5.39
CA LYS A 75 0.94 16.35 6.15
C LYS A 75 2.04 17.33 6.54
N ILE A 76 3.11 16.85 7.16
CA ILE A 76 4.26 17.69 7.56
C ILE A 76 4.85 18.41 6.34
N HIS A 77 5.04 17.69 5.22
CA HIS A 77 5.62 18.25 4.01
C HIS A 77 4.73 19.34 3.39
N TYR A 78 3.44 19.06 3.20
CA TYR A 78 2.51 20.00 2.58
C TYR A 78 2.17 21.19 3.49
N ASP A 79 2.17 20.99 4.81
CA ASP A 79 1.96 22.09 5.76
C ASP A 79 3.19 23.01 5.89
N LYS A 80 4.40 22.56 5.52
CA LYS A 80 5.65 23.33 5.70
C LYS A 80 5.62 24.72 5.04
N GLN A 81 4.94 24.84 3.90
CA GLN A 81 4.82 26.11 3.16
C GLN A 81 3.38 26.60 3.10
N ARG A 82 2.49 26.01 3.90
CA ARG A 82 1.08 26.38 3.89
C ARG A 82 0.91 27.74 4.58
N PRO A 83 0.39 28.76 3.88
CA PRO A 83 0.00 30.00 4.52
C PRO A 83 -1.10 29.70 5.56
N ASP A 84 -0.99 30.29 6.74
CA ASP A 84 -2.01 30.22 7.79
C ASP A 84 -2.68 31.60 7.99
N PRO A 85 -3.45 32.07 6.99
CA PRO A 85 -4.05 33.39 7.04
C PRO A 85 -5.19 33.42 8.06
N HIS A 86 -5.08 34.35 9.00
CA HIS A 86 -6.13 34.62 9.98
C HIS A 86 -6.96 35.80 9.49
N TYR A 87 -8.23 35.55 9.15
CA TYR A 87 -9.15 36.56 8.64
C TYR A 87 -10.00 37.17 9.76
N LYS A 88 -10.35 38.44 9.60
CA LYS A 88 -11.27 39.17 10.48
C LYS A 88 -12.58 39.47 9.76
N VAL A 89 -13.61 39.76 10.56
CA VAL A 89 -14.89 40.23 10.04
C VAL A 89 -14.65 41.49 9.19
N ASN A 90 -15.18 41.48 7.97
CA ASN A 90 -15.02 42.48 6.90
C ASN A 90 -13.74 42.39 6.03
N ASP A 91 -12.90 41.36 6.17
CA ASP A 91 -11.82 41.13 5.20
C ASP A 91 -12.37 40.69 3.83
N VAL A 92 -11.88 41.32 2.76
CA VAL A 92 -12.21 40.92 1.39
C VAL A 92 -11.29 39.79 0.96
N VAL A 93 -11.87 38.62 0.66
CA VAL A 93 -11.12 37.41 0.25
C VAL A 93 -11.58 36.93 -1.12
N LEU A 94 -10.63 36.38 -1.89
CA LEU A 94 -10.93 35.76 -3.17
C LEU A 94 -11.40 34.32 -2.93
N ILE A 95 -12.61 33.99 -3.39
CA ILE A 95 -13.17 32.64 -3.39
C ILE A 95 -12.88 31.95 -4.72
N LYS A 96 -12.46 30.68 -4.66
CA LYS A 96 -12.30 29.84 -5.85
C LYS A 96 -13.71 29.49 -6.37
N ILE A 97 -13.99 29.88 -7.62
CA ILE A 97 -15.23 29.55 -8.35
C ILE A 97 -15.24 28.07 -8.70
#